data_AF-A0A2P5XFJ8-F1
#
_entry.id   AF-A0A2P5XFJ8-F1
#
_cell.length_a   1.000
_cell.length_b   1.000
_cell.length_c   1.000
_cell.angle_alpha   90.00
_cell.angle_beta   90.00
_cell.angle_gamma   90.00
#
_symmetry.space_group_name_H-M   'P 1'
#
loop_
_entity.id
_entity.type
_entity.pdbx_description
1 polymer ?
#
loop_
_entity_poly.entity_id
_entity_poly.type
_entity_poly.pdbx_seq_one_letter_code
_entity_poly.pdbx_strand_id
1 'polypeptide(L)'
;MGALFGSPKQSDVPSIAVMRVSIQSSFDQIIEACKFLDKEWNPKDCGYCGAKNHHTKFFQQGSPDNMLPGTVIDHKICRLKNNDFYLCAHARIIGTAKLTHYHVSL
;
A
#
# COMPACT_ATOMS: atom_id res chain seq x y z
N MET A 1 0.87 -13.24 -19.29
CA MET A 1 2.00 -13.19 -18.35
C MET A 1 1.41 -13.11 -16.95
N GLY A 2 1.38 -14.24 -16.23
CA GLY A 2 0.73 -14.36 -14.92
C GLY A 2 1.75 -14.70 -13.85
N ALA A 3 1.98 -13.79 -12.91
CA ALA A 3 2.75 -14.09 -11.71
C ALA A 3 2.14 -15.31 -10.98
N LEU A 4 2.98 -16.19 -10.44
CA LEU A 4 2.51 -17.33 -9.65
C LEU A 4 2.17 -16.81 -8.23
N PHE A 5 0.92 -17.01 -7.81
CA PHE A 5 0.39 -16.45 -6.57
C PHE A 5 0.57 -17.42 -5.41
N GLY A 6 1.33 -17.03 -4.39
CA GLY A 6 1.07 -17.55 -3.04
C GLY A 6 -0.23 -16.93 -2.55
N SER A 7 -1.26 -17.73 -2.28
CA SER A 7 -2.55 -17.23 -1.79
C SER A 7 -2.35 -16.33 -0.57
N PRO A 8 -2.88 -15.09 -0.55
CA PRO A 8 -2.79 -14.26 0.64
C PRO A 8 -3.60 -14.93 1.74
N LYS A 9 -2.94 -15.46 2.78
CA LYS A 9 -3.62 -15.70 4.04
C LYS A 9 -3.96 -14.32 4.60
N GLN A 10 -5.23 -14.13 4.93
CA GLN A 10 -5.80 -12.95 5.55
C GLN A 10 -5.07 -12.66 6.88
N SER A 11 -3.95 -11.97 6.88
CA SER A 11 -3.33 -11.50 8.13
C SER A 11 -2.34 -10.36 7.87
N ASP A 12 -2.30 -9.43 8.83
CA ASP A 12 -1.19 -8.49 9.13
C ASP A 12 -1.27 -7.05 8.60
N VAL A 13 -2.41 -6.62 8.06
CA VAL A 13 -2.71 -5.19 7.96
C VAL A 13 -3.55 -4.81 9.19
N PRO A 14 -3.26 -3.71 9.92
CA PRO A 14 -4.20 -3.18 10.90
C PRO A 14 -5.58 -3.13 10.25
N SER A 15 -6.64 -3.44 11.00
CA SER A 15 -8.00 -3.37 10.45
C SER A 15 -8.14 -2.07 9.66
N ILE A 16 -8.76 -2.12 8.48
CA ILE A 16 -9.02 -0.92 7.65
C ILE A 16 -9.59 0.21 8.51
N ALA A 17 -10.40 -0.13 9.51
CA ALA A 17 -10.93 0.81 10.49
C ALA A 17 -9.84 1.56 11.25
N VAL A 18 -8.80 0.86 11.73
CA VAL A 18 -7.66 1.46 12.44
C VAL A 18 -6.87 2.38 11.51
N MET A 19 -6.58 1.93 10.28
CA MET A 19 -5.88 2.79 9.31
C MET A 19 -6.67 4.05 8.99
N ARG A 20 -7.98 3.94 8.75
CA ARG A 20 -8.84 5.11 8.47
C ARG A 20 -8.84 6.12 9.61
N VAL A 21 -8.97 5.67 10.85
CA VAL A 21 -8.96 6.56 12.02
C VAL A 21 -7.62 7.30 12.14
N SER A 22 -6.50 6.58 11.99
CA SER A 22 -5.16 7.21 12.08
C SER A 22 -4.87 8.17 10.93
N ILE A 23 -5.31 7.84 9.70
CA ILE A 23 -5.20 8.74 8.55
C ILE A 23 -6.02 10.00 8.81
N GLN A 24 -7.29 9.85 9.20
CA GLN A 24 -8.19 10.98 9.43
C GLN A 24 -7.63 11.95 10.48
N SER A 25 -7.18 11.43 11.63
CA SER A 25 -6.62 12.29 12.69
C SER A 25 -5.36 13.05 12.25
N SER A 26 -4.60 12.48 11.31
CA SER A 26 -3.40 13.12 10.75
C SER A 26 -3.78 14.20 9.73
N PHE A 27 -4.81 13.95 8.90
CA PHE A 27 -5.34 14.94 7.97
C PHE A 27 -5.92 16.14 8.69
N ASP A 28 -6.69 15.94 9.76
CA ASP A 28 -7.29 17.04 10.52
C ASP A 28 -6.22 18.03 11.01
N GLN A 29 -5.09 17.52 11.51
CA GLN A 29 -3.94 18.34 11.94
C GLN A 29 -3.25 19.07 10.77
N ILE A 30 -3.11 18.40 9.63
CA ILE A 30 -2.52 19.02 8.43
C ILE A 30 -3.43 20.13 7.92
N ILE A 31 -4.74 19.91 7.87
CA ILE A 31 -5.73 20.92 7.46
C ILE A 31 -5.70 22.11 8.41
N GLU A 32 -5.60 21.88 9.73
CA GLU A 32 -5.46 22.94 10.72
C GLU A 32 -4.20 23.78 10.47
N ALA A 33 -3.06 23.11 10.23
CA ALA A 33 -1.80 23.79 9.90
C ALA A 33 -1.87 24.57 8.57
N CYS A 34 -2.53 24.02 7.54
CA CYS A 34 -2.77 24.71 6.27
C CYS A 34 -3.62 25.97 6.47
N LYS A 35 -4.71 25.87 7.25
CA LYS A 35 -5.60 27.00 7.58
C LYS A 35 -4.92 28.08 8.42
N PHE A 36 -3.94 27.69 9.23
CA PHE A 36 -3.11 28.64 9.97
C PHE A 36 -2.23 29.50 9.03
N LEU A 37 -1.73 28.90 7.94
CA LEU A 37 -0.92 29.61 6.94
C LEU A 37 -1.78 30.45 6.00
N ASP A 38 -2.89 29.90 5.51
CA ASP A 38 -3.84 30.59 4.64
C ASP A 38 -5.26 30.06 4.87
N LYS A 39 -6.18 30.94 5.24
CA LYS A 39 -7.57 30.60 5.57
C LYS A 39 -8.36 30.10 4.37
N GLU A 40 -7.95 30.45 3.15
CA GLU A 40 -8.60 29.99 1.92
C GLU A 40 -8.00 28.68 1.40
N TRP A 41 -6.89 28.21 1.99
CA TRP A 41 -6.25 26.98 1.54
C TRP A 41 -7.04 25.75 1.98
N ASN A 42 -7.62 25.06 0.99
CA ASN A 42 -8.33 23.81 1.16
C ASN A 42 -7.62 22.66 0.42
N PRO A 43 -6.64 21.99 1.05
CA PRO A 43 -5.97 20.84 0.44
C PRO A 43 -6.97 19.70 0.19
N LYS A 44 -6.76 18.93 -0.88
CA LYS A 44 -7.55 17.73 -1.13
C LYS A 44 -7.07 16.61 -0.22
N ASP A 45 -8.01 15.95 0.46
CA ASP A 45 -7.70 14.78 1.28
C ASP A 45 -7.36 13.59 0.38
N CYS A 46 -6.08 13.17 0.42
CA CYS A 46 -5.63 11.96 -0.26
C CYS A 46 -4.54 11.29 0.57
N GLY A 47 -4.93 10.27 1.34
CA GLY A 47 -4.05 9.53 2.23
C GLY A 47 -3.55 8.23 1.61
N TYR A 48 -2.25 7.96 1.78
CA TYR A 48 -1.65 6.67 1.43
C TYR A 48 -1.08 6.01 2.69
N CYS A 49 -1.47 4.77 2.95
CA CYS A 49 -0.84 3.94 3.98
C CYS A 49 -0.08 2.79 3.34
N GLY A 50 1.22 2.67 3.67
CA GLY A 50 2.07 1.57 3.23
C GLY A 50 2.32 0.57 4.35
N ALA A 51 2.01 -0.71 4.11
CA ALA A 51 2.32 -1.82 5.01
C ALA A 51 3.37 -2.75 4.39
N LYS A 52 4.50 -2.94 5.07
CA LYS A 52 5.57 -3.87 4.70
C LYS A 52 5.57 -5.17 5.51
N ASN A 53 4.84 -5.18 6.62
CA ASN A 53 4.74 -6.36 7.47
C ASN A 53 3.52 -7.20 7.07
N HIS A 54 3.69 -8.02 6.04
CA HIS A 54 2.71 -9.03 5.64
C HIS A 54 3.40 -10.33 5.25
N HIS A 55 2.60 -11.38 5.09
CA HIS A 55 3.06 -12.71 4.68
C HIS A 55 2.95 -12.97 3.17
N THR A 56 2.35 -12.07 2.38
CA THR A 56 2.30 -12.18 0.92
C THR A 56 3.70 -12.06 0.31
N LYS A 57 4.05 -12.98 -0.58
CA LYS A 57 5.30 -13.02 -1.34
C LYS A 57 5.00 -13.11 -2.84
N PHE A 58 5.83 -12.45 -3.65
CA PHE A 58 5.65 -12.35 -5.09
C PHE A 58 6.91 -12.77 -5.83
N PHE A 59 6.74 -13.57 -6.88
CA PHE A 59 7.82 -14.10 -7.70
C PHE A 59 7.49 -14.00 -9.18
N GLN A 60 8.53 -13.93 -10.01
CA GLN A 60 8.36 -13.94 -11.46
C GLN A 60 7.76 -15.27 -11.94
N GLN A 61 7.00 -15.24 -13.04
CA GLN A 61 6.33 -16.44 -13.54
C GLN A 61 7.37 -17.51 -13.94
N GLY A 62 7.32 -18.68 -13.31
CA GLY A 62 8.22 -19.79 -13.61
C GLY A 62 9.65 -19.61 -13.09
N SER A 63 9.90 -18.61 -12.25
CA SER A 63 11.21 -18.37 -11.64
C SER A 63 11.08 -18.15 -10.11
N PRO A 64 12.07 -18.59 -9.30
CA PRO A 64 12.16 -18.23 -7.88
C PRO A 64 12.62 -16.79 -7.65
N ASP A 65 12.89 -16.03 -8.72
CA ASP A 65 13.41 -14.67 -8.64
C ASP A 65 12.39 -13.66 -8.10
N ASN A 66 12.93 -12.65 -7.43
CA ASN A 66 12.16 -11.50 -6.98
C ASN A 66 11.52 -10.75 -8.15
N MET A 67 10.39 -10.10 -7.87
CA MET A 67 9.81 -9.14 -8.83
C MET A 67 10.79 -8.02 -9.16
N LEU A 68 10.71 -7.53 -10.39
CA LEU A 68 11.52 -6.40 -10.84
C LEU A 68 11.10 -5.11 -10.11
N PRO A 69 12.03 -4.19 -9.84
CA PRO A 69 11.70 -2.87 -9.34
C PRO A 69 10.70 -2.16 -10.27
N GLY A 70 9.76 -1.42 -9.70
CA GLY A 70 8.68 -0.77 -10.41
C GLY A 70 7.45 -1.67 -10.68
N THR A 71 7.51 -2.97 -10.34
CA THR A 71 6.35 -3.85 -10.49
C THR A 71 5.20 -3.41 -9.59
N VAL A 72 4.04 -3.15 -10.19
CA VAL A 72 2.77 -2.86 -9.52
C VAL A 72 1.83 -4.05 -9.68
N ILE A 73 1.14 -4.42 -8.60
CA ILE A 73 0.12 -5.48 -8.59
C ILE A 73 -1.14 -4.89 -7.98
N ASP A 74 -2.14 -4.69 -8.82
CA ASP A 74 -3.43 -4.04 -8.52
C ASP A 74 -4.64 -4.96 -8.73
N HIS A 75 -4.43 -6.14 -9.32
CA HIS A 75 -5.51 -7.07 -9.69
C HIS A 75 -5.37 -8.44 -9.02
N LYS A 76 -6.49 -9.17 -8.93
CA LYS A 76 -6.67 -10.55 -8.40
C LYS A 76 -6.41 -10.77 -6.91
N ILE A 77 -5.45 -10.10 -6.30
CA ILE A 77 -5.07 -10.27 -4.87
C ILE A 77 -5.58 -9.09 -4.04
N CYS A 78 -5.67 -7.92 -4.66
CA CYS A 78 -6.22 -6.72 -4.05
C CYS A 78 -7.71 -6.87 -3.73
N ARG A 79 -8.20 -6.13 -2.75
CA ARG A 79 -9.59 -6.25 -2.29
C ARG A 79 -10.49 -5.50 -3.28
N LEU A 80 -11.46 -6.20 -3.87
CA LEU A 80 -12.42 -5.67 -4.85
C LEU A 80 -13.14 -4.36 -4.45
N LYS A 81 -13.25 -4.07 -3.15
CA LYS A 81 -13.93 -2.87 -2.62
C LYS A 81 -13.00 -1.74 -2.21
N ASN A 82 -11.67 -1.97 -2.22
CA ASN A 82 -10.70 -1.02 -1.73
C ASN A 82 -9.73 -0.64 -2.85
N ASN A 83 -9.32 0.62 -2.87
CA ASN A 83 -8.24 1.08 -3.74
C ASN A 83 -6.91 0.67 -3.07
N ASP A 84 -6.47 -0.56 -3.29
CA ASP A 84 -5.21 -1.08 -2.77
C ASP A 84 -4.35 -1.76 -3.84
N PHE A 85 -3.03 -1.66 -3.68
CA PHE A 85 -2.06 -2.23 -4.63
C PHE A 85 -0.76 -2.59 -3.92
N TYR A 86 0.00 -3.53 -4.49
CA TYR A 86 1.36 -3.84 -4.05
C TYR A 86 2.38 -3.19 -5.00
N LEU A 87 3.44 -2.62 -4.45
CA LEU A 87 4.53 -2.01 -5.23
C LEU A 87 5.90 -2.56 -4.82
N CYS A 88 6.69 -2.98 -5.81
CA CYS A 88 8.09 -3.31 -5.66
C CYS A 88 8.95 -2.05 -5.88
N ALA A 89 9.18 -1.25 -4.85
CA ALA A 89 9.86 0.04 -5.02
C ALA A 89 11.38 -0.07 -5.30
N HIS A 90 12.02 -1.18 -4.94
CA HIS A 90 13.47 -1.34 -5.05
C HIS A 90 13.87 -2.79 -5.30
N ALA A 91 15.05 -2.98 -5.89
CA ALA A 91 15.62 -4.31 -6.06
C ALA A 91 16.07 -4.86 -4.71
N ARG A 92 15.75 -6.12 -4.44
CA ARG A 92 16.29 -6.84 -3.29
C ARG A 92 17.35 -7.82 -3.77
N ILE A 93 18.59 -7.59 -3.33
CA ILE A 93 19.76 -8.40 -3.70
C ILE A 93 19.80 -9.71 -2.91
N ILE A 94 19.40 -9.69 -1.63
CA ILE A 94 19.47 -10.85 -0.73
C ILE A 94 18.08 -11.18 -0.16
N GLY A 95 17.67 -12.44 -0.32
CA GLY A 95 16.40 -12.97 0.17
C GLY A 95 15.20 -12.54 -0.68
N THR A 96 13.99 -12.88 -0.23
CA THR A 96 12.74 -12.60 -0.95
C THR A 96 12.28 -11.15 -0.77
N ALA A 97 12.00 -10.43 -1.85
CA ALA A 97 11.43 -9.09 -1.82
C ALA A 97 10.01 -9.10 -1.23
N LYS A 98 9.77 -8.25 -0.22
CA LYS A 98 8.40 -7.93 0.24
C LYS A 98 7.96 -6.66 -0.46
N LEU A 99 6.97 -6.76 -1.34
CA LEU A 99 6.35 -5.61 -1.97
C LEU A 99 5.59 -4.82 -0.91
N THR A 100 5.60 -3.49 -0.97
CA THR A 100 4.81 -2.70 -0.02
C THR A 100 3.36 -2.71 -0.43
N HIS A 101 2.44 -3.07 0.48
CA HIS A 101 1.00 -2.98 0.27
C HIS A 101 0.55 -1.55 0.56
N TYR A 102 0.08 -0.85 -0.45
CA TYR A 102 -0.47 0.49 -0.34
C TYR A 102 -1.99 0.43 -0.31
N HIS A 103 -2.56 1.09 0.68
CA HIS A 103 -3.98 1.41 0.73
C HIS A 103 -4.17 2.90 0.48
N VAL A 104 -4.99 3.23 -0.52
CA VAL A 104 -5.41 4.59 -0.82
C VAL A 104 -6.72 4.86 -0.09
N SER A 105 -6.73 5.90 0.74
CA SER A 105 -7.95 6.48 1.31
C SER A 105 -8.23 7.79 0.58
N LEU A 106 -9.34 7.77 -0.15
CA LEU A 106 -10.02 8.94 -0.72
C LEU A 106 -11.17 9.34 0.20
#